data_AF-A0A845E0E1-F1
#
_entry.id   AF-A0A845E0E1-F1
#
_cell.length_a   1.000
_cell.length_b   1.000
_cell.length_c   1.000
_cell.angle_alpha   90.00
_cell.angle_beta   90.00
_cell.angle_gamma   90.00
#
_symmetry.space_group_name_H-M   'P 1'
#
loop_
_entity.id
_entity.type
_entity.pdbx_description
1 polymer ?
#
loop_
_entity_poly.entity_id
_entity_poly.type
_entity_poly.pdbx_seq_one_letter_code
_entity_poly.pdbx_strand_id
1 'polypeptide(L)'
;MEVKIRDLNPSLVKEIDEKAKRSKLSRQQYLKDLLENHVLIRELNSREMELKNTLEKNTEILRMVGQQLDKSTVVLNTLLEEEEE
;
A
#
# COMPACT_ATOMS: atom_id res chain seq x y z
N MET A 1 22.84 17.48 7.59
CA MET A 1 23.62 16.56 6.74
C MET A 1 23.59 17.11 5.33
N GLU A 2 24.72 17.20 4.63
CA GLU A 2 24.79 17.72 3.26
C GLU A 2 25.07 16.60 2.26
N VAL A 3 24.34 16.59 1.15
CA VAL A 3 24.51 15.63 0.05
C VAL A 3 24.89 16.40 -1.20
N LYS A 4 25.98 15.99 -1.86
CA LYS A 4 26.42 16.57 -3.14
C LYS A 4 26.15 15.58 -4.25
N ILE A 5 25.24 15.93 -5.16
CA ILE A 5 24.92 15.14 -6.35
C ILE A 5 25.77 15.69 -7.51
N ARG A 6 26.55 14.82 -8.15
CA ARG A 6 27.45 15.15 -9.27
C ARG A 6 26.98 14.45 -10.54
N ASP A 7 27.51 14.91 -11.68
CA ASP A 7 27.33 14.28 -12.99
C ASP A 7 25.86 14.13 -13.44
N LEU A 8 25.01 15.05 -12.97
CA LEU A 8 23.64 15.19 -13.47
C LEU A 8 23.66 15.73 -14.89
N ASN A 9 22.81 15.16 -15.74
CA ASN A 9 22.58 15.68 -17.08
C ASN A 9 22.14 17.16 -16.98
N PRO A 10 22.80 18.11 -17.67
CA PRO A 10 22.47 19.53 -17.62
C PRO A 10 21.01 19.84 -17.97
N SER A 11 20.40 19.04 -18.86
CA SER A 11 18.98 19.18 -19.21
C SER A 11 18.06 18.88 -18.03
N LEU A 12 18.40 17.88 -17.21
CA LEU A 12 17.67 17.55 -15.99
C LEU A 12 17.77 18.67 -14.95
N VAL A 13 18.96 19.29 -14.82
CA VAL A 13 19.15 20.43 -13.90
C VAL A 13 18.24 21.60 -14.29
N LYS A 14 18.11 21.89 -15.60
CA LYS A 14 17.20 22.92 -16.10
C LYS A 14 15.74 22.60 -15.78
N GLU A 15 15.33 21.36 -15.97
CA GLU A 15 13.95 20.95 -15.67
C GLU A 15 13.64 21.08 -14.16
N ILE A 16 14.58 20.69 -13.30
CA ILE A 16 14.47 20.87 -11.85
C ILE A 16 14.33 22.36 -11.49
N ASP A 17 15.13 23.23 -12.12
CA ASP A 17 15.03 24.68 -11.92
C ASP A 17 13.68 25.25 -12.31
N GLU A 18 13.14 24.81 -13.45
CA GLU A 18 11.82 25.25 -13.88
C GLU A 18 10.73 24.78 -12.93
N LYS A 19 10.80 23.53 -12.46
CA LYS A 19 9.83 23.00 -11.48
C LYS A 19 9.93 23.77 -10.16
N ALA A 20 11.13 24.01 -9.65
CA ALA A 20 11.34 24.80 -8.44
C ALA A 20 10.78 26.22 -8.58
N LYS A 21 11.03 26.89 -9.72
CA LYS A 21 10.46 28.21 -10.03
C LYS A 21 8.93 28.20 -10.06
N ARG A 22 8.31 27.21 -10.73
CA ARG A 22 6.85 27.07 -10.78
C ARG A 22 6.26 26.90 -9.38
N SER A 23 6.95 26.17 -8.50
CA SER A 23 6.57 25.98 -7.10
C SER A 23 6.94 27.15 -6.17
N LYS A 24 7.56 28.23 -6.69
CA LYS A 24 8.10 29.36 -5.91
C LYS A 24 9.08 28.94 -4.80
N LEU A 25 9.84 27.88 -5.06
CA LEU A 25 10.85 27.34 -4.14
C LEU A 25 12.26 27.57 -4.71
N SER A 26 13.25 27.57 -3.82
CA SER A 26 14.64 27.43 -4.26
C SER A 26 14.88 26.03 -4.81
N ARG A 27 15.86 25.87 -5.71
CA ARG A 27 16.29 24.54 -6.21
C ARG A 27 16.54 23.57 -5.06
N GLN A 28 17.22 24.04 -4.01
CA GLN A 28 17.59 23.19 -2.87
C GLN A 28 16.39 22.79 -2.03
N GLN A 29 15.47 23.72 -1.76
CA GLN A 29 14.25 23.40 -1.04
C GLN A 29 13.38 22.42 -1.83
N TYR A 30 13.24 22.65 -3.15
CA TYR A 30 12.52 21.75 -4.04
C TYR A 30 13.11 20.34 -4.05
N LEU A 31 14.44 20.22 -4.14
CA LEU A 31 15.12 18.92 -4.11
C LEU A 31 14.99 18.22 -2.75
N LYS A 32 15.05 18.98 -1.65
CA LYS A 32 14.81 18.45 -0.31
C LYS A 32 13.41 17.87 -0.21
N ASP A 33 12.39 18.65 -0.58
CA ASP A 33 10.99 18.22 -0.53
C ASP A 33 10.76 17.01 -1.44
N LEU A 34 11.36 16.98 -2.63
CA LEU A 34 11.26 15.86 -3.55
C LEU A 34 11.85 14.56 -2.95
N LEU A 35 13.01 14.66 -2.31
CA LEU A 35 13.67 13.50 -1.68
C LEU A 35 12.89 13.01 -0.46
N GLU A 36 12.46 13.91 0.42
CA GLU A 36 11.67 13.57 1.61
C GLU A 36 10.34 12.91 1.21
N ASN A 37 9.63 13.50 0.25
CA ASN A 37 8.38 12.94 -0.25
C ASN A 37 8.58 11.60 -0.96
N HIS A 38 9.66 11.43 -1.73
CA HIS A 38 9.91 10.17 -2.42
C HIS A 38 10.16 9.02 -1.44
N VAL A 39 10.92 9.26 -0.37
CA VAL A 39 11.13 8.26 0.69
C VAL A 39 9.81 7.95 1.39
N LEU A 40 9.05 8.98 1.78
CA LEU A 40 7.76 8.83 2.45
C LEU A 40 6.75 8.04 1.59
N ILE A 41 6.59 8.41 0.32
CA ILE A 41 5.64 7.74 -0.60
C ILE A 41 6.04 6.28 -0.80
N ARG A 42 7.34 5.96 -0.89
CA ARG A 42 7.79 4.57 -1.02
C ARG A 42 7.41 3.75 0.21
N GLU A 43 7.60 4.31 1.40
CA GLU A 43 7.21 3.65 2.66
C GLU A 43 5.69 3.49 2.75
N LEU A 44 4.92 4.53 2.40
CA LEU A 44 3.46 4.48 2.36
C LEU A 44 2.95 3.41 1.40
N ASN A 45 3.48 3.36 0.17
CA ASN A 45 3.07 2.37 -0.83
C ASN A 45 3.42 0.95 -0.38
N SER A 46 4.58 0.74 0.25
CA SER A 46 4.96 -0.57 0.79
C SER A 46 4.00 -1.00 1.91
N ARG A 47 3.70 -0.08 2.83
CA ARG A 47 2.75 -0.28 3.93
C ARG A 47 1.35 -0.59 3.41
N GLU A 48 0.88 0.17 2.42
CA GLU A 48 -0.42 -0.01 1.80
C GLU A 48 -0.54 -1.37 1.11
N MET A 49 0.52 -1.81 0.42
CA MET A 49 0.58 -3.14 -0.19
C MET A 49 0.50 -4.26 0.86
N GLU A 50 1.21 -4.13 1.97
CA GLU A 50 1.14 -5.09 3.09
C GLU A 50 -0.27 -5.15 3.71
N LEU A 51 -0.90 -3.99 3.91
CA LEU A 51 -2.26 -3.90 4.43
C LEU A 51 -3.27 -4.55 3.48
N LYS A 52 -3.16 -4.27 2.18
CA LYS A 52 -4.01 -4.88 1.15
C LYS A 52 -3.86 -6.40 1.13
N ASN A 53 -2.63 -6.91 1.14
CA ASN A 53 -2.37 -8.35 1.22
C ASN A 53 -2.97 -8.98 2.48
N THR A 54 -2.90 -8.30 3.62
CA THR A 54 -3.48 -8.79 4.87
C THR A 54 -5.01 -8.82 4.80
N LEU A 55 -5.62 -7.78 4.23
CA LEU A 55 -7.07 -7.71 4.05
C LEU A 55 -7.59 -8.82 3.11
N GLU A 56 -6.88 -9.07 2.01
CA GLU A 56 -7.20 -10.15 1.07
C GLU A 56 -7.16 -11.51 1.76
N LYS A 57 -6.09 -11.80 2.51
CA LYS A 57 -5.98 -13.04 3.31
C LYS A 57 -7.09 -13.19 4.34
N ASN A 58 -7.40 -12.12 5.07
CA ASN A 58 -8.49 -12.14 6.05
C ASN A 58 -9.84 -12.39 5.37
N THR A 59 -10.09 -11.78 4.22
CA THR A 59 -11.31 -11.98 3.44
C THR A 59 -11.42 -13.43 2.97
N GLU A 60 -10.32 -14.02 2.52
CA GLU A 60 -10.28 -15.43 2.13
C GLU A 60 -10.56 -16.36 3.31
N ILE A 61 -9.92 -16.13 4.46
CA ILE A 61 -10.15 -16.89 5.69
C ILE A 61 -11.61 -16.78 6.12
N LEU A 62 -12.19 -15.58 6.14
CA LEU A 62 -13.60 -15.37 6.48
C LEU A 62 -14.53 -16.13 5.54
N ARG A 63 -14.24 -16.14 4.24
CA ARG A 63 -15.00 -16.94 3.26
C ARG A 63 -14.88 -18.43 3.55
N MET A 64 -13.69 -18.93 3.85
CA MET A 64 -13.48 -20.34 4.19
C MET A 64 -14.22 -20.72 5.47
N VAL A 65 -14.18 -19.87 6.50
CA VAL A 65 -14.91 -20.08 7.76
C VAL A 65 -16.41 -20.10 7.52
N GLY A 66 -16.94 -19.17 6.72
CA GLY A 66 -18.36 -19.16 6.34
C GLY A 66 -18.78 -20.46 5.67
N GLN A 67 -18.00 -20.95 4.71
CA GLN A 67 -18.27 -22.23 4.04
C GLN A 67 -18.23 -23.44 5.00
N GLN A 68 -17.35 -23.44 5.99
CA GLN A 68 -17.27 -24.51 6.99
C GLN A 68 -18.43 -24.44 7.99
N LEU A 69 -18.86 -23.23 8.36
CA LEU A 69 -20.05 -23.04 9.18
C LEU A 69 -21.30 -23.51 8.44
N ASP A 70 -21.49 -23.15 7.17
CA ASP A 70 -22.63 -23.61 6.37
C ASP A 70 -22.69 -25.14 6.30
N LYS A 71 -21.55 -25.80 6.06
CA LYS A 71 -21.45 -27.26 6.09
C LYS A 71 -21.78 -27.84 7.46
N SER A 72 -21.31 -27.19 8.53
CA SER A 72 -21.59 -27.65 9.90
C SER A 72 -23.07 -27.52 10.23
N THR A 73 -23.72 -26.43 9.81
CA THR A 73 -25.17 -26.24 9.96
C THR A 73 -25.96 -27.31 9.20
N VAL A 74 -25.56 -27.66 7.97
CA VAL A 74 -26.20 -28.75 7.23
C VAL A 74 -26.08 -30.07 7.98
N VAL A 75 -24.88 -30.42 8.46
CA VAL A 75 -24.66 -31.66 9.22
C VAL A 75 -25.50 -31.70 10.50
N LEU A 76 -25.55 -30.59 11.26
CA LEU A 76 -26.36 -30.50 12.47
C LEU A 76 -27.85 -30.67 12.18
N ASN A 77 -28.36 -30.06 11.10
CA ASN A 77 -29.76 -30.21 10.71
C ASN A 77 -30.08 -31.65 10.30
N THR A 78 -29.20 -32.32 9.55
CA THR A 78 -29.40 -33.74 9.19
C THR A 78 -29.44 -34.64 10.41
N LEU A 79 -28.55 -34.43 11.38
CA LEU A 79 -28.55 -35.21 12.63
C LEU A 79 -29.80 -34.96 13.49
N LEU A 80 -30.31 -33.71 13.51
CA LEU A 80 -31.55 -33.38 14.22
C LEU A 80 -32.79 -33.99 13.53
N GLU A 81 -32.82 -34.00 12.20
CA GLU A 81 -33.89 -34.65 11.43
C GLU A 81 -33.88 -36.18 11.61
N GLU A 82 -32.71 -36.81 11.76
CA GLU A 82 -32.57 -38.24 12.04
C GLU A 82 -33.00 -38.65 13.46
N GLU A 83 -33.09 -37.73 14.43
CA GLU A 83 -33.58 -38.01 15.79
C GLU A 83 -35.12 -37.92 15.92
N GLU A 84 -35.82 -37.36 14.92
CA GLU A 84 -37.30 -37.19 14.93
C GLU A 84 -38.08 -38.33 14.22
N GLU A 85 -37.40 -39.26 13.51
CA GLU A 85 -37.97 -40.51 12.95
C GLU A 85 -37.78 -41.74 13.86
#